data_AF-A0A831WTI5-F1
#
_entry.id   AF-A0A831WTI5-F1
#
_cell.length_a   1.000
_cell.length_b   1.000
_cell.length_c   1.000
_cell.angle_alpha   90.00
_cell.angle_beta   90.00
_cell.angle_gamma   90.00
#
_symmetry.space_group_name_H-M   'P 1'
#
loop_
_entity.id
_entity.type
_entity.pdbx_description
1 polymer ?
#
loop_
_entity_poly.entity_id
_entity_poly.type
_entity_poly.pdbx_seq_one_letter_code
_entity_poly.pdbx_strand_id
1 'polypeptide(L)' 'MLKKFYLLVGSALILFYTVSVFQGWEFGDPERETIPADVRNSPGGYRSFGFWHTGFRGGK' A
#
# COMPACT_ATOMS: atom_id res chain seq x y z
N MET A 1 -33.52 -12.50 13.20
CA MET A 1 -32.64 -11.57 13.97
C MET A 1 -31.18 -11.67 13.55
N LEU A 2 -30.67 -12.88 13.30
CA LEU A 2 -29.27 -13.14 12.90
C LEU A 2 -28.78 -12.32 11.68
N LYS A 3 -29.61 -12.13 10.64
CA LYS A 3 -29.26 -11.31 9.46
C LYS A 3 -28.96 -9.85 9.80
N LYS A 4 -29.74 -9.25 10.71
CA LYS A 4 -29.52 -7.86 11.16
C LYS A 4 -28.25 -7.74 11.99
N PHE A 5 -27.96 -8.76 12.81
CA PHE A 5 -26.72 -8.84 13.57
C PHE A 5 -25.50 -8.90 12.65
N TYR A 6 -25.49 -9.77 11.63
CA TYR A 6 -24.40 -9.81 10.66
C TYR A 6 -24.24 -8.52 9.87
N LEU A 7 -25.33 -7.85 9.49
CA LEU A 7 -25.27 -6.55 8.83
C LEU A 7 -24.62 -5.49 9.73
N LEU A 8 -24.97 -5.48 11.01
CA LEU A 8 -24.43 -4.52 11.98
C LEU A 8 -22.94 -4.77 12.25
N VAL A 9 -22.54 -6.03 12.42
CA VAL A 9 -21.12 -6.40 12.60
C VAL A 9 -20.33 -6.08 11.32
N GLY A 10 -20.84 -6.46 10.15
CA GLY A 10 -20.18 -6.21 8.87
C GLY A 10 -20.01 -4.72 8.59
N SER A 11 -21.05 -3.90 8.83
CA SER A 11 -20.96 -2.45 8.64
C SER A 11 -19.99 -1.81 9.62
N ALA A 12 -19.98 -2.24 10.89
CA ALA A 12 -19.03 -1.76 11.89
C ALA A 12 -17.58 -2.05 11.49
N LEU A 13 -17.29 -3.26 10.98
CA LEU A 13 -15.94 -3.62 10.53
C LEU A 13 -15.47 -2.76 9.34
N ILE A 14 -16.34 -2.55 8.34
CA ILE A 14 -16.01 -1.71 7.18
C ILE A 14 -15.76 -0.25 7.61
N LEU A 15 -16.60 0.27 8.51
CA LEU A 15 -16.50 1.65 8.98
C LEU A 15 -15.23 1.86 9.82
N PHE A 16 -14.90 0.90 10.69
CA PHE A 16 -13.65 0.88 11.45
C PHE A 16 -12.42 0.85 10.53
N TYR A 17 -12.41 -0.03 9.53
CA TYR A 17 -11.32 -0.09 8.55
C TYR A 17 -11.17 1.24 7.79
N THR A 18 -12.28 1.81 7.34
CA THR A 18 -12.29 3.10 6.63
C THR A 18 -11.68 4.21 7.48
N VAL A 19 -12.13 4.34 8.73
CA VAL A 19 -11.59 5.37 9.66
C VAL A 19 -10.10 5.16 9.93
N SER A 20 -9.68 3.90 10.12
CA SER A 20 -8.28 3.57 10.36
C SER A 20 -7.39 4.00 9.19
N VAL A 21 -7.79 3.68 7.95
CA VAL A 21 -7.08 4.08 6.73
C VAL A 21 -7.04 5.61 6.59
N PHE A 22 -8.16 6.30 6.85
CA PHE A 22 -8.20 7.78 6.78
C PHE A 22 -7.30 8.46 7.81
N GLN A 23 -7.08 7.82 8.96
CA GLN A 23 -6.15 8.31 9.99
C GLN A 23 -4.69 7.93 9.72
N GLY A 24 -4.43 7.19 8.65
CA GLY A 24 -3.09 6.69 8.33
C GLY A 24 -2.62 5.55 9.25
N TRP A 25 -3.54 4.86 9.93
CA TRP A 25 -3.21 3.62 10.62
C TRP A 25 -2.96 2.52 9.58
N GLU A 26 -1.69 2.18 9.41
CA GLU A 26 -1.24 1.04 8.63
C GLU A 26 -1.12 -0.18 9.57
N PHE A 27 -1.75 -1.29 9.21
CA PHE A 27 -1.53 -2.55 9.92
C PHE A 27 -0.18 -3.14 9.50
N GLY A 28 0.76 -3.21 10.44
CA GLY A 28 2.10 -3.74 10.20
C GLY A 28 3.13 -2.66 9.87
N ASP A 29 4.33 -3.10 9.48
CA ASP A 29 5.41 -2.23 9.01
C ASP A 29 5.66 -2.57 7.52
N PRO A 30 4.92 -1.94 6.59
CA PRO A 30 5.11 -2.22 5.18
C PRO A 30 6.53 -1.80 4.78
N GLU A 31 7.31 -2.74 4.26
CA GLU A 31 8.65 -2.46 3.78
C GLU A 31 8.58 -1.43 2.65
N ARG A 32 9.00 -0.20 2.94
CA ARG A 32 9.00 0.89 1.98
C ARG A 32 10.28 0.78 1.15
N GLU A 33 10.12 0.48 -0.14
CA GLU A 33 11.21 0.56 -1.10
C GLU A 33 11.78 1.99 -1.09
N THR A 34 12.93 2.15 -0.45
CA THR A 34 13.60 3.45 -0.36
C THR A 34 14.54 3.56 -1.54
N ILE A 35 14.13 4.35 -2.55
CA ILE A 35 14.98 4.61 -3.71
C ILE A 35 16.16 5.51 -3.28
N PRO A 36 17.42 5.10 -3.48
CA PRO A 36 18.62 5.88 -3.17
C PRO A 36 18.63 7.27 -3.84
N ALA A 37 19.25 8.26 -3.20
CA ALA A 37 19.22 9.65 -3.66
C ALA A 37 19.93 9.86 -5.02
N ASP A 38 21.01 9.12 -5.28
CA ASP A 38 21.72 9.09 -6.56
C ASP A 38 20.83 8.58 -7.71
N VAL A 39 19.98 7.59 -7.45
CA VAL A 39 19.01 7.08 -8.42
C VAL A 39 17.94 8.11 -8.76
N ARG A 40 17.50 8.91 -7.77
CA ARG A 40 16.49 9.97 -7.97
C ARG A 40 16.98 11.11 -8.85
N ASN A 41 18.27 11.41 -8.77
CA ASN A 41 18.90 12.54 -9.45
C ASN A 41 19.53 12.16 -10.80
N SER A 42 19.62 10.87 -11.12
CA SER A 42 20.18 10.37 -12.37
C SER A 42 19.12 10.32 -13.49
N PRO A 43 19.38 10.87 -14.69
CA PRO A 43 18.49 10.73 -15.84
C PRO A 43 18.23 9.25 -16.16
N GLY A 44 16.98 8.81 -16.01
CA GLY A 44 16.59 7.41 -16.24
C GLY A 44 16.86 6.46 -15.06
N GLY A 45 17.38 6.95 -13.93
CA GLY A 45 17.72 6.14 -12.75
C GLY A 45 16.58 5.27 -12.25
N TYR A 46 15.36 5.82 -12.15
CA TYR A 46 14.16 5.07 -11.72
C TYR A 46 13.89 3.82 -12.57
N ARG A 47 14.05 3.92 -13.90
CA ARG A 47 13.78 2.79 -14.81
C ARG A 47 14.82 1.69 -14.65
N SER A 48 16.09 2.07 -14.59
CA SER A 48 17.21 1.14 -14.45
C SER A 48 17.18 0.47 -13.06
N PHE A 49 16.95 1.24 -12.01
CA PHE A 49 16.90 0.74 -10.64
C PHE A 49 15.76 -0.26 -10.44
N GLY A 50 14.56 0.06 -10.94
CA GLY A 50 13.41 -0.86 -10.87
C GLY A 50 13.70 -2.20 -11.57
N PHE A 51 14.29 -2.15 -12.77
CA PHE A 51 14.62 -3.36 -13.54
C PHE A 51 15.58 -4.30 -12.81
N TRP A 52 16.63 -3.77 -12.17
CA TRP A 52 17.67 -4.57 -11.52
C TRP A 52 17.40 -4.95 -10.06
N HIS A 53 16.55 -4.20 -9.34
CA HIS A 53 16.35 -4.38 -7.89
C HIS A 53 14.94 -4.78 -7.47
N THR A 54 13.94 -4.61 -8.34
CA THR A 54 12.53 -4.94 -8.02
C THR A 54 11.92 -5.98 -8.96
N GLY A 55 12.75 -6.53 -9.86
CA GLY A 55 12.34 -7.47 -10.90
C GLY A 55 11.66 -6.81 -12.10
N PHE A 56 11.36 -7.60 -13.14
CA PHE A 56 10.63 -7.13 -14.32
C PHE A 56 9.16 -6.89 -13.97
N ARG A 57 8.82 -5.66 -13.57
CA ARG A 57 7.43 -5.17 -13.60
C ARG A 57 7.18 -4.70 -15.03
N GLY A 58 6.61 -5.60 -15.85
CA GLY A 58 6.32 -5.36 -17.26
C GLY A 58 5.71 -3.97 -17.50
N GLY A 59 6.28 -3.25 -18.46
CA GLY A 59 5.95 -1.85 -18.71
C GLY A 59 4.56 -1.66 -19.34
N LYS A 60 3.86 -0.65 -18.79
CA LYS A 60 2.55 -0.07 -19.12
C LYS A 60 1.33 -0.86 -18.66
#